data_AF-A0AA90H3P6-F1
#
_entry.id   AF-A0AA90H3P6-F1
#
_cell.length_a   1.000
_cell.length_b   1.000
_cell.length_c   1.000
_cell.angle_alpha   90.00
_cell.angle_beta   90.00
_cell.angle_gamma   90.00
#
_symmetry.space_group_name_H-M   'P 1'
#
loop_
_entity.id
_entity.type
_entity.pdbx_description
1 polymer ?
#
loop_
_entity_poly.entity_id
_entity_poly.type
_entity_poly.pdbx_seq_one_letter_code
_entity_poly.pdbx_strand_id
1 'polypeptide(L)'
;MPEDPMAVAARPDVSVIVIVHNDAARLPRAVESVRRQTLRDLEIVISDDHSTDRTPKVARALAEQDDRIRYHRLPVNSGGCGGPRNAAIDLARAPFLMFLDSDDELPEHACESLLDALLEDDALDLAMGAVERVAPGGATSTWRPHLVERARTIRGLRAEPGLLHNPLATDKMYRKAFLDRHELRFPVGIAFADQLFSTRAYALAGAIAVLTEPVYRWHVAPPAPPATVTAPPAPHIAPPATVTAPPATTTVPSATTADAASADRASDADQPSDADQPSAGDLPADQRPTEQRPADQASPVDPAAAVRDRVAVHRLIDAFLDDSGFADLRPDKDHAFLTRDLAPFLAELPYRDEEFATAFAAATGEYLDGVHPGALHRTPRDLRVTLALLRSGRYADAVVAARGLGRPIAPREAVVGADGTEYWGAGTPDDPDLARELEIGELNLRGRPLTSALLRHEITALTPSPASRITLGIRTYDPGRRLPVGPAVAAVVIDPADRPHRTEFRLDPVRPGVFEGTVTLDLAAVTLPPHGYSGHRAAYVTVGRGAATPAGPLLAPLGLPRMSKAIGYHRGLAPHLVTVGPEGRGAGRLRIRWTRTGLLAVAQRRLPPGPRAAAAGAVRRAARLVGGDDR
;
A
#
# COMPACT_ATOMS: atom_id res chain seq x y z
N MET A 1 -31.20 -59.87 -20.01
CA MET A 1 -30.88 -58.52 -19.49
C MET A 1 -29.38 -58.48 -19.31
N PRO A 2 -28.59 -57.85 -20.19
CA PRO A 2 -27.21 -57.57 -19.84
C PRO A 2 -27.21 -56.47 -18.79
N GLU A 3 -26.34 -56.62 -17.79
CA GLU A 3 -26.11 -55.66 -16.71
C GLU A 3 -25.65 -54.33 -17.30
N ASP A 4 -26.27 -53.25 -16.82
CA ASP A 4 -25.89 -51.87 -17.10
C ASP A 4 -24.45 -51.67 -16.63
N PRO A 5 -23.48 -51.28 -17.49
CA PRO A 5 -22.14 -51.00 -17.02
C PRO A 5 -22.23 -49.82 -16.06
N MET A 6 -21.94 -50.06 -14.77
CA MET A 6 -21.82 -49.03 -13.76
C MET A 6 -21.07 -47.83 -14.35
N ALA A 7 -21.76 -46.69 -14.49
CA ALA A 7 -21.17 -45.46 -14.96
C ALA A 7 -19.95 -45.13 -14.09
N VAL A 8 -18.75 -45.39 -14.61
CA VAL A 8 -17.52 -44.88 -14.01
C VAL A 8 -17.64 -43.37 -14.13
N ALA A 9 -17.86 -42.69 -13.02
CA ALA A 9 -17.93 -41.23 -13.00
C ALA A 9 -16.69 -40.68 -13.72
N ALA A 10 -16.91 -39.96 -14.82
CA ALA A 10 -15.83 -39.42 -15.63
C ALA A 10 -14.90 -38.57 -14.74
N ARG A 11 -13.60 -38.74 -14.94
CA ARG A 11 -12.59 -38.01 -14.16
C ARG A 11 -12.67 -36.51 -14.52
N PRO A 12 -12.75 -35.60 -13.54
CA PRO A 12 -12.75 -34.16 -13.81
C PRO A 12 -11.41 -33.71 -14.40
N ASP A 13 -11.42 -32.68 -15.24
CA ASP A 13 -10.22 -32.08 -15.82
C ASP A 13 -9.55 -31.11 -14.85
N VAL A 14 -10.34 -30.36 -14.08
CA VAL A 14 -9.82 -29.39 -13.10
C VAL A 14 -10.49 -29.59 -11.74
N SER A 15 -9.69 -29.62 -10.68
CA SER A 15 -10.16 -29.53 -9.30
C SER A 15 -9.93 -28.10 -8.81
N VAL A 16 -11.02 -27.37 -8.59
CA VAL A 16 -10.99 -26.04 -7.97
C VAL A 16 -11.08 -26.21 -6.47
N ILE A 17 -10.01 -25.84 -5.78
CA ILE A 17 -9.86 -25.91 -4.32
C ILE A 17 -10.34 -24.59 -3.74
N VAL A 18 -11.49 -24.62 -3.07
CA VAL A 18 -12.07 -23.47 -2.37
C VAL A 18 -11.73 -23.58 -0.89
N ILE A 19 -10.83 -22.74 -0.38
CA ILE A 19 -10.54 -22.71 1.06
C ILE A 19 -11.49 -21.80 1.80
N VAL A 20 -11.80 -22.14 3.05
CA VAL A 20 -12.71 -21.34 3.88
C VAL A 20 -12.40 -21.45 5.36
N HIS A 21 -12.49 -20.34 6.08
CA HIS A 21 -12.54 -20.32 7.55
C HIS A 21 -13.47 -19.22 8.05
N ASN A 22 -14.53 -19.59 8.75
CA ASN A 22 -15.50 -18.65 9.33
C ASN A 22 -16.07 -17.62 8.33
N ASP A 23 -16.39 -18.07 7.12
CA ASP A 23 -16.89 -17.21 6.03
C ASP A 23 -18.19 -17.73 5.39
N ALA A 24 -19.16 -18.04 6.24
CA ALA A 24 -20.47 -18.54 5.80
C ALA A 24 -21.20 -17.58 4.84
N ALA A 25 -20.85 -16.29 4.89
CA ALA A 25 -21.54 -15.24 4.14
C ALA A 25 -21.05 -15.14 2.69
N ARG A 26 -19.75 -15.34 2.43
CA ARG A 26 -19.18 -15.17 1.08
C ARG A 26 -18.94 -16.49 0.35
N LEU A 27 -18.77 -17.60 1.07
CA LEU A 27 -18.58 -18.93 0.49
C LEU A 27 -19.57 -19.27 -0.65
N PRO A 28 -20.89 -19.00 -0.55
CA PRO A 28 -21.82 -19.29 -1.65
C PRO A 28 -21.49 -18.57 -2.95
N ARG A 29 -20.98 -17.32 -2.87
CA ARG A 29 -20.60 -16.54 -4.04
C ARG A 29 -19.35 -17.10 -4.71
N ALA A 30 -18.34 -17.46 -3.93
CA ALA A 30 -17.12 -18.10 -4.44
C ALA A 30 -17.46 -19.41 -5.18
N VAL A 31 -18.22 -20.30 -4.53
CA VAL A 31 -18.65 -21.58 -5.14
C VAL A 31 -19.50 -21.36 -6.39
N GLU A 32 -20.44 -20.42 -6.37
CA GLU A 32 -21.25 -20.10 -7.55
C GLU A 32 -20.40 -19.61 -8.73
N SER A 33 -19.33 -18.84 -8.48
CA SER A 33 -18.41 -18.41 -9.55
C SER A 33 -17.72 -19.59 -10.25
N VAL A 34 -17.48 -20.69 -9.52
CA VAL A 34 -16.95 -21.94 -10.09
C VAL A 34 -18.04 -22.72 -10.84
N ARG A 35 -19.28 -22.74 -10.34
CA ARG A 35 -20.39 -23.42 -11.03
C ARG A 35 -20.75 -22.78 -12.37
N ARG A 36 -20.52 -21.47 -12.50
CA ARG A 36 -20.72 -20.69 -13.75
C ARG A 36 -19.58 -20.80 -14.76
N GLN A 37 -18.51 -21.55 -14.46
CA GLN A 37 -17.43 -21.74 -15.44
C GLN A 37 -17.96 -22.35 -16.74
N THR A 38 -17.35 -21.96 -17.86
CA THR A 38 -17.64 -22.52 -19.18
C THR A 38 -17.18 -23.98 -19.30
N LEU A 39 -16.04 -24.32 -18.69
CA LEU A 39 -15.57 -25.69 -18.52
C LEU A 39 -16.52 -26.46 -17.58
N ARG A 40 -17.05 -27.61 -18.04
CA ARG A 40 -18.08 -28.37 -17.31
C ARG A 40 -17.51 -29.46 -16.41
N ASP A 41 -16.43 -30.11 -16.85
CA ASP A 41 -15.78 -31.24 -16.19
C ASP A 41 -14.89 -30.79 -15.02
N LEU A 42 -15.55 -30.19 -14.02
CA LEU A 42 -14.93 -29.64 -12.82
C LEU A 42 -15.24 -30.48 -11.59
N GLU A 43 -14.28 -30.53 -10.67
CA GLU A 43 -14.48 -30.88 -9.27
C GLU A 43 -14.31 -29.62 -8.40
N ILE A 44 -15.16 -29.44 -7.40
CA ILE A 44 -15.07 -28.32 -6.45
C ILE A 44 -14.79 -28.91 -5.06
N VAL A 45 -13.61 -28.65 -4.51
CA VAL A 45 -13.24 -29.13 -3.17
C VAL A 45 -13.32 -27.96 -2.20
N ILE A 46 -14.39 -27.90 -1.40
CA ILE A 46 -14.50 -26.95 -0.28
C ILE A 46 -13.69 -27.50 0.89
N SER A 47 -12.59 -26.84 1.24
CA SER A 47 -11.69 -27.21 2.33
C SER A 47 -11.81 -26.22 3.49
N ASP A 48 -12.54 -26.63 4.52
CA ASP A 48 -12.79 -25.84 5.73
C ASP A 48 -11.69 -26.03 6.78
N ASP A 49 -11.01 -24.94 7.13
CA ASP A 49 -10.00 -24.89 8.19
C ASP A 49 -10.63 -24.84 9.60
N HIS A 50 -11.47 -25.82 9.89
CA HIS A 50 -12.11 -26.00 11.18
C HIS A 50 -12.98 -24.80 11.62
N SER A 51 -13.85 -24.29 10.74
CA SER A 51 -14.78 -23.19 11.06
C SER A 51 -15.67 -23.51 12.26
N THR A 52 -15.95 -22.49 13.07
CA THR A 52 -16.79 -22.56 14.28
C THR A 52 -18.09 -21.77 14.15
N ASP A 53 -18.28 -21.05 13.04
CA ASP A 53 -19.49 -20.33 12.69
C ASP A 53 -20.48 -21.20 11.89
N ARG A 54 -21.34 -20.58 11.05
CA ARG A 54 -22.30 -21.31 10.20
C ARG A 54 -21.68 -21.90 8.92
N THR A 55 -20.39 -21.72 8.66
CA THR A 55 -19.71 -22.19 7.45
C THR A 55 -19.91 -23.69 7.21
N PRO A 56 -19.76 -24.58 8.21
CA PRO A 56 -19.95 -26.01 7.99
C PRO A 56 -21.36 -26.40 7.56
N LYS A 57 -22.37 -25.60 7.94
CA LYS A 57 -23.76 -25.81 7.50
C LYS A 57 -23.93 -25.37 6.05
N VAL A 58 -23.37 -24.21 5.68
CA VAL A 58 -23.43 -23.67 4.32
C VAL A 58 -22.69 -24.59 3.33
N ALA A 59 -21.47 -25.03 3.67
CA ALA A 59 -20.68 -25.90 2.82
C ALA A 59 -21.36 -27.24 2.52
N ARG A 60 -21.99 -27.86 3.52
CA ARG A 60 -22.79 -29.08 3.33
C ARG A 60 -24.00 -28.86 2.43
N ALA A 61 -24.74 -27.77 2.64
CA ALA A 61 -25.88 -27.44 1.79
C ALA A 61 -25.47 -27.18 0.33
N LEU A 62 -24.29 -26.59 0.09
CA LEU A 62 -23.73 -26.44 -1.26
C LEU A 62 -23.37 -27.80 -1.87
N ALA A 63 -22.74 -28.69 -1.10
CA ALA A 63 -22.40 -30.04 -1.55
C ALA A 63 -23.63 -30.90 -1.90
N GLU A 64 -24.76 -30.69 -1.22
CA GLU A 64 -26.04 -31.36 -1.52
C GLU A 64 -26.70 -30.85 -2.82
N GLN A 65 -26.28 -29.69 -3.36
CA GLN A 65 -26.90 -29.05 -4.53
C GLN A 65 -26.22 -29.38 -5.85
N ASP A 66 -25.00 -29.92 -5.84
CA ASP A 66 -24.18 -30.16 -7.02
C ASP A 66 -23.18 -31.29 -6.72
N ASP A 67 -23.33 -32.43 -7.41
CA ASP A 67 -22.52 -33.64 -7.17
C ASP A 67 -21.02 -33.45 -7.45
N ARG A 68 -20.64 -32.34 -8.11
CA ARG A 68 -19.24 -31.95 -8.33
C ARG A 68 -18.59 -31.37 -7.07
N ILE A 69 -19.39 -30.96 -6.07
CA ILE A 69 -18.92 -30.31 -4.85
C ILE A 69 -18.64 -31.36 -3.77
N ARG A 70 -17.41 -31.34 -3.25
CA ARG A 70 -16.98 -32.15 -2.11
C ARG A 70 -16.58 -31.24 -0.97
N TYR A 71 -17.13 -31.53 0.21
CA TYR A 71 -16.82 -30.80 1.42
C TYR A 71 -15.88 -31.61 2.32
N HIS A 72 -14.76 -31.00 2.69
CA HIS A 72 -13.80 -31.52 3.65
C HIS A 72 -13.57 -30.50 4.76
N ARG A 73 -13.54 -30.94 6.02
CA ARG A 73 -13.26 -30.10 7.18
C ARG A 73 -12.08 -30.65 7.95
N LEU A 74 -11.08 -29.80 8.20
CA LEU A 74 -9.90 -30.17 8.97
C LEU A 74 -10.27 -30.47 10.43
N PRO A 75 -9.54 -31.40 11.08
CA PRO A 75 -9.81 -31.77 12.47
C PRO A 75 -9.48 -30.64 13.46
N VAL A 76 -8.56 -29.75 13.11
CA VAL A 76 -8.13 -28.59 13.90
C VAL A 76 -7.87 -27.41 12.98
N ASN A 77 -7.98 -26.18 13.51
CA ASN A 77 -7.61 -24.98 12.75
C ASN A 77 -6.09 -24.92 12.58
N SER A 78 -5.64 -24.76 11.34
CA SER A 78 -4.23 -24.75 10.96
C SER A 78 -3.55 -23.38 11.15
N GLY A 79 -4.34 -22.32 11.39
CA GLY A 79 -3.87 -20.96 11.61
C GLY A 79 -3.55 -20.17 10.33
N GLY A 80 -3.84 -20.71 9.14
CA GLY A 80 -3.61 -20.02 7.87
C GLY A 80 -4.10 -20.80 6.65
N CYS A 81 -3.87 -20.26 5.45
CA CYS A 81 -4.35 -20.86 4.19
C CYS A 81 -3.63 -22.16 3.79
N GLY A 82 -2.43 -22.41 4.31
CA GLY A 82 -1.61 -23.54 3.87
C GLY A 82 -2.17 -24.92 4.22
N GLY A 83 -2.68 -25.08 5.46
CA GLY A 83 -3.30 -26.33 5.93
C GLY A 83 -4.47 -26.81 5.06
N PRO A 84 -5.54 -25.99 4.88
CA PRO A 84 -6.68 -26.38 4.05
C PRO A 84 -6.31 -26.58 2.58
N ARG A 85 -5.36 -25.81 2.02
CA ARG A 85 -4.90 -26.01 0.63
C ARG A 85 -4.19 -27.35 0.46
N ASN A 86 -3.27 -27.70 1.35
CA ASN A 86 -2.55 -28.98 1.29
C ASN A 86 -3.50 -30.17 1.42
N ALA A 87 -4.42 -30.14 2.40
CA ALA A 87 -5.42 -31.20 2.57
C ALA A 87 -6.27 -31.40 1.32
N ALA A 88 -6.61 -30.31 0.62
CA ALA A 88 -7.38 -30.37 -0.62
C ALA A 88 -6.57 -30.84 -1.82
N ILE A 89 -5.27 -30.52 -1.91
CA ILE A 89 -4.36 -31.07 -2.94
C ILE A 89 -4.36 -32.60 -2.88
N ASP A 90 -4.30 -33.16 -1.67
CA ASP A 90 -4.27 -34.62 -1.46
C ASP A 90 -5.62 -35.28 -1.81
N LEU A 91 -6.74 -34.55 -1.67
CA LEU A 91 -8.10 -35.03 -1.98
C LEU A 91 -8.52 -34.84 -3.45
N ALA A 92 -7.85 -33.96 -4.17
CA ALA A 92 -8.18 -33.59 -5.54
C ALA A 92 -7.94 -34.75 -6.52
N ARG A 93 -8.90 -34.99 -7.42
CA ARG A 93 -8.87 -36.12 -8.37
C ARG A 93 -8.43 -35.70 -9.78
N ALA A 94 -8.55 -34.42 -10.11
CA ALA A 94 -8.24 -33.90 -11.43
C ALA A 94 -6.73 -33.83 -11.71
N PRO A 95 -6.32 -33.82 -12.99
CA PRO A 95 -4.93 -33.63 -13.38
C PRO A 95 -4.46 -32.18 -13.20
N PHE A 96 -5.38 -31.21 -13.13
CA PHE A 96 -5.06 -29.79 -12.98
C PHE A 96 -5.75 -29.22 -11.73
N LEU A 97 -5.04 -28.37 -11.00
CA LEU A 97 -5.52 -27.76 -9.76
C LEU A 97 -5.55 -26.23 -9.89
N MET A 98 -6.57 -25.60 -9.32
CA MET A 98 -6.69 -24.15 -9.17
C MET A 98 -7.17 -23.82 -7.74
N PHE A 99 -6.72 -22.71 -7.17
CA PHE A 99 -7.11 -22.29 -5.81
C PHE A 99 -8.05 -21.07 -5.84
N LEU A 100 -9.03 -21.06 -4.94
CA LEU A 100 -9.97 -19.96 -4.74
C LEU A 100 -10.18 -19.71 -3.25
N ASP A 101 -10.09 -18.44 -2.84
CA ASP A 101 -10.40 -18.02 -1.47
C ASP A 101 -11.91 -17.75 -1.33
N SER A 102 -12.49 -18.01 -0.16
CA SER A 102 -13.95 -17.95 0.02
C SER A 102 -14.55 -16.55 -0.11
N ASP A 103 -13.72 -15.51 -0.03
CA ASP A 103 -14.09 -14.12 -0.18
C ASP A 103 -13.86 -13.55 -1.59
N ASP A 104 -13.43 -14.38 -2.54
CA ASP A 104 -13.12 -14.01 -3.92
C ASP A 104 -13.98 -14.75 -4.95
N GLU A 105 -13.75 -14.52 -6.25
CA GLU A 105 -14.49 -15.14 -7.36
C GLU A 105 -13.59 -15.46 -8.56
N LEU A 106 -13.99 -16.46 -9.36
CA LEU A 106 -13.40 -16.71 -10.68
C LEU A 106 -14.23 -16.05 -11.80
N PRO A 107 -13.60 -15.38 -12.78
CA PRO A 107 -14.20 -15.04 -14.08
C PRO A 107 -14.70 -16.29 -14.82
N GLU A 108 -15.76 -16.17 -15.62
CA GLU A 108 -16.49 -17.33 -16.21
C GLU A 108 -15.63 -18.23 -17.12
N HIS A 109 -14.56 -17.69 -17.72
CA HIS A 109 -13.65 -18.42 -18.61
C HIS A 109 -12.31 -18.79 -17.96
N ALA A 110 -12.14 -18.57 -16.64
CA ALA A 110 -10.85 -18.72 -15.98
C ALA A 110 -10.29 -20.15 -16.07
N CYS A 111 -11.12 -21.16 -15.78
CA CYS A 111 -10.69 -22.56 -15.82
C CYS A 111 -10.40 -23.03 -17.25
N GLU A 112 -11.27 -22.68 -18.20
CA GLU A 112 -11.12 -23.03 -19.63
C GLU A 112 -9.83 -22.41 -20.21
N SER A 113 -9.63 -21.10 -20.02
CA SER A 113 -8.47 -20.38 -20.59
C SER A 113 -7.14 -20.89 -20.05
N LEU A 114 -7.05 -21.17 -18.74
CA LEU A 114 -5.84 -21.69 -18.11
C LEU A 114 -5.58 -23.15 -18.50
N LEU A 115 -6.63 -23.95 -18.62
CA LEU A 115 -6.52 -25.35 -19.05
C LEU A 115 -6.06 -25.43 -20.51
N ASP A 116 -6.70 -24.68 -21.41
CA ASP A 116 -6.35 -24.64 -22.83
C ASP A 116 -4.87 -24.27 -23.01
N ALA A 117 -4.42 -23.22 -22.32
CA ALA A 117 -3.01 -22.81 -22.34
C ALA A 117 -2.06 -23.92 -21.88
N LEU A 118 -2.42 -24.68 -20.84
CA LEU A 118 -1.61 -25.81 -20.37
C LEU A 118 -1.62 -26.98 -21.36
N LEU A 119 -2.72 -27.21 -22.06
CA LEU A 119 -2.86 -28.30 -23.03
C LEU A 119 -2.17 -28.02 -24.38
N GLU A 120 -1.86 -26.76 -24.69
CA GLU A 120 -1.10 -26.39 -25.90
C GLU A 120 0.35 -26.91 -25.90
N ASP A 121 0.98 -27.05 -24.72
CA ASP A 121 2.36 -27.50 -24.58
C ASP A 121 2.55 -28.31 -23.29
N ASP A 122 2.89 -29.60 -23.43
CA ASP A 122 3.15 -30.50 -22.31
C ASP A 122 4.41 -30.15 -21.49
N ALA A 123 5.27 -29.24 -21.99
CA ALA A 123 6.36 -28.67 -21.22
C ALA A 123 5.91 -27.64 -20.16
N LEU A 124 4.66 -27.17 -20.21
CA LEU A 124 4.12 -26.20 -19.26
C LEU A 124 3.71 -26.89 -17.96
N ASP A 125 4.32 -26.50 -16.84
CA ASP A 125 3.97 -27.05 -15.51
C ASP A 125 2.81 -26.28 -14.85
N LEU A 126 2.67 -24.99 -15.19
CA LEU A 126 1.60 -24.12 -14.69
C LEU A 126 1.28 -23.00 -15.70
N ALA A 127 0.05 -22.47 -15.63
CA ALA A 127 -0.37 -21.27 -16.32
C ALA A 127 -0.87 -20.22 -15.31
N MET A 128 -0.66 -18.95 -15.61
CA MET A 128 -1.15 -17.81 -14.81
C MET A 128 -1.86 -16.78 -15.68
N GLY A 129 -2.73 -15.96 -15.08
CA GLY A 129 -3.43 -14.89 -15.78
C GLY A 129 -3.56 -13.62 -14.97
N ALA A 130 -4.28 -12.63 -15.50
CA ALA A 130 -4.47 -11.36 -14.83
C ALA A 130 -5.38 -11.49 -13.59
N VAL A 131 -5.11 -10.65 -12.59
CA VAL A 131 -5.96 -10.55 -11.40
C VAL A 131 -6.67 -9.22 -11.39
N GLU A 132 -8.00 -9.27 -11.37
CA GLU A 132 -8.87 -8.12 -11.30
C GLU A 132 -9.16 -7.79 -9.83
N ARG A 133 -8.65 -6.65 -9.34
CA ARG A 133 -8.94 -6.15 -8.00
C ARG A 133 -10.21 -5.34 -7.98
N VAL A 134 -11.20 -5.79 -7.23
CA VAL A 134 -12.50 -5.15 -7.06
C VAL A 134 -12.52 -4.37 -5.75
N ALA A 135 -12.54 -3.04 -5.82
CA ALA A 135 -12.67 -2.20 -4.64
C ALA A 135 -14.09 -2.27 -4.04
N PRO A 136 -14.31 -1.91 -2.75
CA PRO A 136 -15.64 -1.92 -2.13
C PRO A 136 -16.72 -1.09 -2.86
N GLY A 137 -16.31 -0.16 -3.73
CA GLY A 137 -17.19 0.64 -4.58
C GLY A 137 -17.46 0.06 -5.97
N GLY A 138 -16.96 -1.15 -6.27
CA GLY A 138 -17.08 -1.83 -7.57
C GLY A 138 -16.09 -1.36 -8.64
N ALA A 139 -15.20 -0.40 -8.34
CA ALA A 139 -14.14 -0.02 -9.26
C ALA A 139 -13.09 -1.13 -9.37
N THR A 140 -12.63 -1.40 -10.59
CA THR A 140 -11.74 -2.53 -10.88
C THR A 140 -10.37 -2.03 -11.35
N SER A 141 -9.32 -2.81 -11.06
CA SER A 141 -7.95 -2.53 -11.48
C SER A 141 -7.16 -3.83 -11.64
N THR A 142 -6.21 -3.89 -12.57
CA THR A 142 -5.34 -5.06 -12.71
C THR A 142 -4.25 -5.04 -11.66
N TRP A 143 -4.09 -6.14 -10.93
CA TRP A 143 -2.94 -6.34 -10.05
C TRP A 143 -1.70 -6.62 -10.89
N ARG A 144 -0.62 -5.87 -10.63
CA ARG A 144 0.69 -6.03 -11.31
C ARG A 144 0.56 -6.13 -12.85
N PRO A 145 0.02 -5.09 -13.52
CA PRO A 145 -0.25 -5.13 -14.95
C PRO A 145 0.98 -5.54 -15.78
N HIS A 146 2.18 -5.05 -15.43
CA HIS A 146 3.44 -5.40 -16.10
C HIS A 146 3.74 -6.90 -16.20
N LEU A 147 3.21 -7.74 -15.31
CA LEU A 147 3.41 -9.18 -15.39
C LEU A 147 2.54 -9.83 -16.47
N VAL A 148 1.39 -9.24 -16.77
CA VAL A 148 0.32 -9.79 -17.63
C VAL A 148 -0.01 -8.87 -18.81
N GLU A 149 0.90 -7.96 -19.16
CA GLU A 149 0.75 -7.03 -20.30
C GLU A 149 0.71 -7.73 -21.65
N ARG A 150 1.33 -8.92 -21.74
CA ARG A 150 1.39 -9.73 -22.96
C ARG A 150 1.35 -11.21 -22.64
N ALA A 151 0.62 -11.95 -23.48
CA ALA A 151 0.60 -13.40 -23.43
C ALA A 151 1.98 -13.94 -23.87
N ARG A 152 2.55 -14.88 -23.11
CA ARG A 152 3.88 -15.44 -23.37
C ARG A 152 4.14 -16.72 -22.59
N THR A 153 5.09 -17.51 -23.08
CA THR A 153 5.69 -18.62 -22.33
C THR A 153 7.03 -18.18 -21.75
N ILE A 154 7.20 -18.35 -20.44
CA ILE A 154 8.44 -18.10 -19.71
C ILE A 154 9.10 -19.44 -19.44
N ARG A 155 10.36 -19.62 -19.86
CA ARG A 155 11.12 -20.86 -19.63
C ARG A 155 12.11 -20.66 -18.49
N GLY A 156 11.73 -21.12 -17.31
CA GLY A 156 12.47 -20.96 -16.06
C GLY A 156 12.42 -19.53 -15.49
N LEU A 157 12.50 -19.43 -14.16
CA LEU A 157 12.39 -18.16 -13.43
C LEU A 157 13.44 -17.10 -13.85
N ARG A 158 14.66 -17.50 -14.24
CA ARG A 158 15.71 -16.56 -14.66
C ARG A 158 15.35 -15.73 -15.90
N ALA A 159 14.48 -16.25 -16.77
CA ALA A 159 14.03 -15.50 -17.93
C ALA A 159 13.09 -14.33 -17.56
N GLU A 160 12.46 -14.39 -16.39
CA GLU A 160 11.59 -13.35 -15.85
C GLU A 160 11.65 -13.35 -14.31
N PRO A 161 12.72 -12.80 -13.69
CA PRO A 161 12.82 -12.68 -12.22
C PRO A 161 11.66 -11.86 -11.63
N GLY A 162 11.04 -11.02 -12.46
CA GLY A 162 9.80 -10.33 -12.21
C GLY A 162 8.68 -11.23 -11.69
N LEU A 163 8.67 -12.55 -11.92
CA LEU A 163 7.63 -13.43 -11.35
C LEU A 163 7.64 -13.47 -9.82
N LEU A 164 8.78 -13.22 -9.16
CA LEU A 164 8.86 -13.06 -7.69
C LEU A 164 7.98 -11.90 -7.18
N HIS A 165 7.49 -11.06 -8.09
CA HIS A 165 6.60 -9.94 -7.84
C HIS A 165 5.13 -10.35 -7.67
N ASN A 166 4.80 -11.60 -8.00
CA ASN A 166 3.47 -12.16 -7.87
C ASN A 166 3.45 -13.33 -6.87
N PRO A 167 3.14 -13.07 -5.59
CA PRO A 167 3.09 -14.10 -4.56
C PRO A 167 1.80 -14.92 -4.58
N LEU A 168 0.80 -14.57 -5.39
CA LEU A 168 -0.52 -15.18 -5.34
C LEU A 168 -0.44 -16.63 -5.82
N ALA A 169 -1.04 -17.56 -5.09
CA ALA A 169 -1.20 -18.93 -5.58
C ALA A 169 -2.47 -19.11 -6.41
N THR A 170 -3.41 -18.17 -6.32
CA THR A 170 -4.81 -18.28 -6.76
C THR A 170 -5.05 -17.84 -8.22
N ASP A 171 -4.13 -17.09 -8.81
CA ASP A 171 -4.20 -16.63 -10.20
C ASP A 171 -3.57 -17.61 -11.19
N LYS A 172 -3.51 -18.89 -10.79
CA LYS A 172 -2.74 -19.95 -11.45
C LYS A 172 -3.53 -21.25 -11.52
N MET A 173 -3.24 -22.00 -12.57
CA MET A 173 -3.56 -23.42 -12.67
C MET A 173 -2.26 -24.22 -12.73
N TYR A 174 -2.20 -25.33 -11.99
CA TYR A 174 -1.02 -26.18 -11.87
C TYR A 174 -1.32 -27.58 -12.36
N ARG A 175 -0.38 -28.20 -13.07
CA ARG A 175 -0.40 -29.66 -13.25
C ARG A 175 -0.20 -30.33 -11.89
N LYS A 176 -1.12 -31.21 -11.48
CA LYS A 176 -1.01 -31.96 -10.22
C LYS A 176 0.26 -32.80 -10.18
N ALA A 177 0.62 -33.43 -11.30
CA ALA A 177 1.85 -34.20 -11.42
C ALA A 177 3.12 -33.36 -11.19
N PHE A 178 3.11 -32.08 -11.56
CA PHE A 178 4.20 -31.14 -11.23
C PHE A 178 4.29 -30.90 -9.73
N LEU A 179 3.15 -30.62 -9.09
CA LEU A 179 3.11 -30.41 -7.63
C LEU A 179 3.57 -31.66 -6.86
N ASP A 180 3.14 -32.84 -7.30
CA ASP A 180 3.51 -34.12 -6.67
C ASP A 180 4.99 -34.45 -6.90
N ARG A 181 5.51 -34.27 -8.12
CA ARG A 181 6.92 -34.53 -8.47
C ARG A 181 7.92 -33.75 -7.60
N HIS A 182 7.55 -32.54 -7.22
CA HIS A 182 8.40 -31.64 -6.44
C HIS A 182 7.98 -31.51 -4.97
N GLU A 183 7.02 -32.32 -4.52
CA GLU A 183 6.43 -32.23 -3.17
C GLU A 183 6.03 -30.79 -2.81
N LEU A 184 5.53 -30.04 -3.79
CA LEU A 184 5.16 -28.65 -3.63
C LEU A 184 3.93 -28.57 -2.73
N ARG A 185 4.14 -28.04 -1.53
CA ARG A 185 3.15 -27.86 -0.48
C ARG A 185 3.31 -26.48 0.15
N PHE A 186 2.21 -25.93 0.63
CA PHE A 186 2.20 -24.67 1.37
C PHE A 186 2.82 -24.90 2.76
N PRO A 187 3.68 -24.01 3.27
CA PRO A 187 4.09 -24.08 4.68
C PRO A 187 2.88 -23.91 5.59
N VAL A 188 2.83 -24.70 6.67
CA VAL A 188 1.74 -24.69 7.66
C VAL A 188 2.23 -24.00 8.94
N GLY A 189 1.35 -23.24 9.60
CA GLY A 189 1.68 -22.52 10.83
C GLY A 189 2.47 -21.23 10.63
N ILE A 190 2.60 -20.75 9.38
CA ILE A 190 3.28 -19.49 9.03
C ILE A 190 2.34 -18.66 8.14
N ALA A 191 2.19 -17.37 8.45
CA ALA A 191 1.48 -16.43 7.60
C ALA A 191 2.22 -16.23 6.26
N PHE A 192 1.48 -15.80 5.22
CA PHE A 192 2.05 -15.54 3.88
C PHE A 192 2.65 -16.77 3.18
N ALA A 193 2.10 -17.95 3.47
CA ALA A 193 2.52 -19.23 2.89
C ALA A 193 2.66 -19.22 1.35
N ASP A 194 1.85 -18.41 0.68
CA ASP A 194 1.81 -18.30 -0.78
C ASP A 194 3.09 -17.72 -1.38
N GLN A 195 3.84 -16.91 -0.61
CA GLN A 195 5.09 -16.36 -1.09
C GLN A 195 6.13 -17.45 -1.30
N LEU A 196 6.28 -18.34 -0.30
CA LEU A 196 7.21 -19.46 -0.41
C LEU A 196 6.71 -20.47 -1.44
N PHE A 197 5.41 -20.81 -1.42
CA PHE A 197 4.83 -21.74 -2.38
C PHE A 197 5.02 -21.27 -3.83
N SER A 198 4.65 -20.02 -4.13
CA SER A 198 4.75 -19.47 -5.49
C SER A 198 6.21 -19.31 -5.92
N THR A 199 7.11 -18.89 -5.01
CA THR A 199 8.55 -18.80 -5.33
C THR A 199 9.12 -20.17 -5.69
N ARG A 200 8.78 -21.21 -4.92
CA ARG A 200 9.16 -22.60 -5.24
C ARG A 200 8.56 -23.07 -6.55
N ALA A 201 7.28 -22.80 -6.79
CA ALA A 201 6.61 -23.16 -8.04
C ALA A 201 7.28 -22.52 -9.26
N TYR A 202 7.61 -21.22 -9.21
CA TYR A 202 8.29 -20.56 -10.32
C TYR A 202 9.72 -21.08 -10.55
N ALA A 203 10.47 -21.32 -9.47
CA ALA A 203 11.84 -21.80 -9.56
C ALA A 203 11.93 -23.24 -10.12
N LEU A 204 10.97 -24.10 -9.78
CA LEU A 204 10.96 -25.50 -10.18
C LEU A 204 10.23 -25.77 -11.49
N ALA A 205 9.37 -24.85 -11.96
CA ALA A 205 8.67 -25.00 -13.24
C ALA A 205 9.64 -24.90 -14.42
N GLY A 206 9.57 -25.86 -15.34
CA GLY A 206 10.33 -25.83 -16.59
C GLY A 206 9.85 -24.72 -17.53
N ALA A 207 8.52 -24.58 -17.65
CA ALA A 207 7.89 -23.49 -18.38
C ALA A 207 6.56 -23.07 -17.75
N ILE A 208 6.23 -21.79 -17.94
CA ILE A 208 5.05 -21.11 -17.39
C ILE A 208 4.34 -20.36 -18.51
N ALA A 209 3.04 -20.59 -18.69
CA ALA A 209 2.23 -19.78 -19.58
C ALA A 209 1.68 -18.55 -18.83
N VAL A 210 1.75 -17.39 -19.45
CA VAL A 210 1.16 -16.15 -18.94
C VAL A 210 0.08 -15.71 -19.92
N LEU A 211 -1.13 -15.53 -19.41
CA LEU A 211 -2.30 -15.00 -20.10
C LEU A 211 -2.49 -13.51 -19.75
N THR A 212 -3.20 -12.79 -20.62
CA THR A 212 -3.56 -11.37 -20.37
C THR A 212 -4.96 -11.23 -19.76
N GLU A 213 -5.75 -12.28 -19.91
CA GLU A 213 -7.15 -12.38 -19.50
C GLU A 213 -7.25 -12.46 -17.98
N PRO A 214 -8.25 -11.81 -17.37
CA PRO A 214 -8.54 -12.00 -15.96
C PRO A 214 -8.92 -13.44 -15.65
N VAL A 215 -8.22 -14.08 -14.73
CA VAL A 215 -8.50 -15.45 -14.25
C VAL A 215 -8.89 -15.48 -12.77
N TYR A 216 -8.79 -14.34 -12.07
CA TYR A 216 -9.13 -14.22 -10.66
C TYR A 216 -9.70 -12.84 -10.35
N ARG A 217 -10.78 -12.77 -9.57
CA ARG A 217 -11.35 -11.52 -9.05
C ARG A 217 -11.14 -11.43 -7.56
N TRP A 218 -10.23 -10.55 -7.20
CA TRP A 218 -9.86 -10.29 -5.82
C TRP A 218 -10.68 -9.13 -5.25
N HIS A 219 -11.57 -9.42 -4.30
CA HIS A 219 -12.40 -8.44 -3.61
C HIS A 219 -11.63 -7.80 -2.46
N VAL A 220 -11.25 -6.53 -2.62
CA VAL A 220 -10.50 -5.80 -1.62
C VAL A 220 -11.43 -5.45 -0.46
N ALA A 221 -11.11 -5.95 0.74
CA ALA A 221 -11.86 -5.63 1.93
C ALA A 221 -11.86 -4.10 2.20
N PRO A 222 -12.97 -3.54 2.71
CA PRO A 222 -12.98 -2.16 3.16
C PRO A 222 -11.94 -1.96 4.27
N PRO A 223 -11.24 -0.82 4.31
CA PRO A 223 -10.29 -0.55 5.37
C PRO A 223 -10.99 -0.64 6.73
N ALA A 224 -10.35 -1.30 7.68
CA ALA A 224 -10.82 -1.31 9.06
C ALA A 224 -11.01 0.15 9.54
N PRO A 225 -12.08 0.44 10.32
CA PRO A 225 -12.19 1.75 10.95
C PRO A 225 -10.92 2.02 11.75
N PRO A 226 -10.40 3.26 11.76
CA PRO A 226 -9.23 3.58 12.56
C PRO A 226 -9.50 3.18 14.00
N ALA A 227 -8.59 2.41 14.59
CA ALA A 227 -8.62 2.15 16.02
C ALA A 227 -8.70 3.50 16.74
N THR A 228 -9.55 3.60 17.75
CA THR A 228 -9.57 4.77 18.62
C THR A 228 -8.24 4.79 19.36
N VAL A 229 -7.25 5.47 18.79
CA VAL A 229 -6.01 5.78 19.50
C VAL A 229 -6.40 6.80 20.55
N THR A 230 -6.47 6.36 21.81
CA THR A 230 -6.41 7.27 22.94
C THR A 230 -5.08 8.00 22.81
N ALA A 231 -5.12 9.29 22.46
CA ALA A 231 -3.91 10.08 22.32
C ALA A 231 -3.10 10.00 23.61
N PRO A 232 -1.76 9.75 23.56
CA PRO A 232 -0.93 10.02 24.71
C PRO A 232 -1.07 11.51 25.07
N PRO A 233 -1.01 11.88 26.36
CA PRO A 233 -1.08 13.28 26.77
C PRO A 233 0.02 14.07 26.06
N ALA A 234 -0.32 15.27 25.59
CA ALA A 234 0.61 16.15 24.91
C ALA A 234 1.85 16.37 25.81
N PRO A 235 3.08 16.25 25.28
CA PRO A 235 4.26 16.62 26.05
C PRO A 235 4.15 18.11 26.41
N HIS A 236 4.18 18.41 27.70
CA HIS A 236 4.34 19.78 28.18
C HIS A 236 5.66 20.32 27.63
N ILE A 237 5.59 21.17 26.61
CA ILE A 237 6.71 22.02 26.22
C ILE A 237 6.84 23.07 27.33
N ALA A 238 7.72 22.80 28.29
CA ALA A 238 8.14 23.83 29.24
C ALA A 238 8.85 24.95 28.47
N PRO A 239 8.59 26.23 28.79
CA PRO A 239 9.40 27.33 28.24
C PRO A 239 10.87 27.14 28.66
N PRO A 240 11.84 27.59 27.84
CA PRO A 240 13.25 27.37 28.11
C PRO A 240 13.62 28.00 29.46
N ALA A 241 14.13 27.16 30.36
CA ALA A 241 14.73 27.62 31.61
C ALA A 241 15.98 28.43 31.29
N THR A 242 16.07 29.62 31.89
CA THR A 242 17.25 30.48 31.86
C THR A 242 18.46 29.70 32.36
N VAL A 243 19.41 29.39 31.47
CA VAL A 243 20.68 28.77 31.83
C VAL A 243 21.56 29.82 32.50
N THR A 244 21.68 29.73 33.82
CA THR A 244 22.74 30.38 34.58
C THR A 244 23.98 29.48 34.50
N ALA A 245 25.08 30.00 33.95
CA ALA A 245 26.35 29.28 33.83
C ALA A 245 27.01 29.03 35.20
N PRO A 246 27.67 27.88 35.40
CA PRO A 246 28.76 27.73 36.36
C PRO A 246 30.13 27.56 35.67
N PRO A 247 31.23 27.77 36.41
CA PRO A 247 32.51 28.20 35.84
C PRO A 247 33.40 27.07 35.33
N ALA A 248 34.38 27.50 34.53
CA ALA A 248 35.42 26.69 33.91
C ALA A 248 36.34 26.01 34.92
N THR A 249 36.72 24.76 34.62
CA THR A 249 37.93 24.15 35.17
C THR A 249 38.65 23.37 34.07
N THR A 250 39.89 23.79 33.87
CA THR A 250 40.91 23.28 32.96
C THR A 250 41.49 21.96 33.45
N THR A 251 41.63 20.95 32.57
CA THR A 251 42.75 19.99 32.63
C THR A 251 42.93 19.23 31.31
N VAL A 252 44.17 19.27 30.80
CA VAL A 252 44.76 18.46 29.73
C VAL A 252 45.71 17.46 30.41
N PRO A 253 45.89 16.22 29.94
CA PRO A 253 47.05 15.85 29.09
C PRO A 253 46.69 14.84 27.96
N SER A 254 47.14 15.05 26.72
CA SER A 254 48.42 14.63 26.07
C SER A 254 48.42 13.24 25.42
N ALA A 255 48.92 13.25 24.18
CA ALA A 255 48.98 12.21 23.16
C ALA A 255 49.87 11.01 23.49
N THR A 256 49.67 9.90 22.75
CA THR A 256 50.80 9.10 22.21
C THR A 256 50.41 8.47 20.86
N THR A 257 51.33 8.58 19.94
CA THR A 257 51.42 8.15 18.54
C THR A 257 51.66 6.65 18.37
N ALA A 258 51.23 6.07 17.25
CA ALA A 258 51.96 4.99 16.57
C ALA A 258 51.60 4.93 15.06
N ASP A 259 52.64 5.10 14.25
CA ASP A 259 52.75 4.82 12.81
C ASP A 259 52.50 3.34 12.46
N ALA A 260 52.04 3.05 11.24
CA ALA A 260 52.88 2.40 10.20
C ALA A 260 52.09 1.92 8.95
N ALA A 261 52.67 2.25 7.79
CA ALA A 261 52.80 1.45 6.54
C ALA A 261 51.52 1.01 5.77
N SER A 262 51.18 1.52 4.58
CA SER A 262 51.82 1.44 3.24
C SER A 262 51.66 0.09 2.49
N ALA A 263 50.85 0.08 1.42
CA ALA A 263 50.94 -0.72 0.18
C ALA A 263 49.74 -0.29 -0.72
N ASP A 264 49.87 0.59 -1.70
CA ASP A 264 50.46 0.48 -3.06
C ASP A 264 49.67 -0.43 -4.04
N ARG A 265 49.02 0.26 -5.00
CA ARG A 265 48.86 -0.02 -6.44
C ARG A 265 47.91 -1.10 -7.02
N ALA A 266 47.01 -0.55 -7.85
CA ALA A 266 46.80 -0.82 -9.29
C ALA A 266 45.70 -1.79 -9.75
N SER A 267 44.74 -1.24 -10.50
CA SER A 267 44.34 -1.55 -11.91
C SER A 267 42.85 -1.20 -12.09
N ASP A 268 42.51 -0.10 -12.76
CA ASP A 268 42.28 0.02 -14.21
C ASP A 268 41.80 -1.25 -14.91
N ALA A 269 40.49 -1.32 -15.17
CA ALA A 269 39.91 -1.96 -16.36
C ALA A 269 38.44 -1.55 -16.56
N ASP A 270 38.23 -0.82 -17.66
CA ASP A 270 37.07 -0.80 -18.57
C ASP A 270 35.63 -0.96 -18.04
N GLN A 271 34.90 0.14 -18.15
CA GLN A 271 33.46 0.17 -18.38
C GLN A 271 33.14 -0.28 -19.81
N PRO A 272 31.97 -0.92 -20.02
CA PRO A 272 31.18 -0.69 -21.22
C PRO A 272 29.89 0.08 -20.90
N SER A 273 29.64 1.04 -21.77
CA SER A 273 28.51 1.95 -21.87
C SER A 273 27.19 1.29 -22.30
N ASP A 274 26.10 1.81 -21.73
CA ASP A 274 24.73 2.01 -22.23
C ASP A 274 24.02 0.96 -23.11
N ALA A 275 22.82 0.57 -22.65
CA ALA A 275 21.64 0.52 -23.51
C ALA A 275 20.34 0.71 -22.69
N ASP A 276 19.64 1.80 -23.02
CA ASP A 276 18.25 2.20 -22.73
C ASP A 276 17.28 1.17 -22.13
N GLN A 277 16.76 1.49 -20.94
CA GLN A 277 15.42 1.07 -20.51
C GLN A 277 14.64 2.30 -20.03
N PRO A 278 13.37 2.48 -20.43
CA PRO A 278 12.60 3.66 -20.04
C PRO A 278 12.30 3.63 -18.54
N SER A 279 12.66 4.71 -17.85
CA SER A 279 12.36 4.92 -16.43
C SER A 279 10.84 4.96 -16.19
N ALA A 280 10.35 4.18 -15.24
CA ALA A 280 8.95 4.15 -14.80
C ALA A 280 8.55 5.43 -14.02
N GLY A 281 8.65 6.60 -14.66
CA GLY A 281 8.46 7.93 -14.05
C GLY A 281 7.14 8.64 -14.35
N ASP A 282 6.31 8.18 -15.28
CA ASP A 282 5.26 9.02 -15.88
C ASP A 282 3.81 8.77 -15.44
N LEU A 283 3.58 8.13 -14.28
CA LEU A 283 2.22 8.05 -13.71
C LEU A 283 1.95 9.19 -12.72
N PRO A 284 0.85 9.97 -12.88
CA PRO A 284 0.46 10.99 -11.92
C PRO A 284 0.31 10.43 -10.50
N ALA A 285 0.88 11.12 -9.51
CA ALA A 285 0.97 10.66 -8.11
C ALA A 285 -0.39 10.38 -7.41
N ASP A 286 -1.51 10.78 -8.01
CA ASP A 286 -2.89 10.50 -7.57
C ASP A 286 -3.32 9.06 -7.90
N GLN A 287 -2.77 8.45 -8.95
CA GLN A 287 -3.21 7.16 -9.49
C GLN A 287 -2.32 5.96 -9.11
N ARG A 288 -1.28 6.17 -8.29
CA ARG A 288 -0.50 5.04 -7.77
C ARG A 288 -1.38 4.22 -6.81
N PRO A 289 -1.65 2.94 -7.10
CA PRO A 289 -2.48 2.13 -6.23
C PRO A 289 -1.84 2.05 -4.85
N THR A 290 -2.54 2.49 -3.80
CA THR A 290 -2.21 2.06 -2.45
C THR A 290 -2.33 0.53 -2.42
N GLU A 291 -1.21 -0.16 -2.27
CA GLU A 291 -1.18 -1.61 -2.09
C GLU A 291 -1.99 -1.94 -0.82
N GLN A 292 -3.17 -2.52 -1.01
CA GLN A 292 -4.08 -2.92 0.05
C GLN A 292 -4.11 -4.44 0.11
N ARG A 293 -3.88 -4.94 1.32
CA ARG A 293 -3.71 -6.32 1.74
C ARG A 293 -4.85 -7.24 1.26
N PRO A 294 -4.57 -8.51 0.88
CA PRO A 294 -5.59 -9.55 0.77
C PRO A 294 -6.17 -9.85 2.14
N ALA A 295 -7.49 -10.05 2.20
CA ALA A 295 -8.26 -10.06 3.44
C ALA A 295 -8.22 -11.40 4.20
N ASP A 296 -7.64 -12.46 3.62
CA ASP A 296 -7.77 -13.82 4.15
C ASP A 296 -6.58 -14.32 4.99
N GLN A 297 -5.92 -13.39 5.67
CA GLN A 297 -5.26 -13.72 6.92
C GLN A 297 -5.92 -12.83 7.94
N ALA A 298 -6.58 -13.43 8.93
CA ALA A 298 -6.87 -12.76 10.19
C ALA A 298 -5.64 -11.89 10.48
N SER A 299 -5.80 -10.55 10.40
CA SER A 299 -4.70 -9.66 10.74
C SER A 299 -4.22 -10.16 12.08
N PRO A 300 -2.94 -10.55 12.25
CA PRO A 300 -2.50 -10.90 13.58
C PRO A 300 -2.89 -9.70 14.42
N VAL A 301 -3.61 -9.99 15.50
CA VAL A 301 -4.13 -8.99 16.43
C VAL A 301 -2.96 -8.10 16.90
N ASP A 302 -1.74 -8.63 16.80
CA ASP A 302 -0.44 -7.96 16.86
C ASP A 302 0.20 -7.69 15.47
N PRO A 303 0.29 -6.41 15.02
CA PRO A 303 1.04 -6.01 13.83
C PRO A 303 2.53 -6.34 13.86
N ALA A 304 3.16 -6.41 15.04
CA ALA A 304 4.57 -6.79 15.13
C ALA A 304 4.75 -8.29 14.82
N ALA A 305 3.76 -9.14 15.15
CA ALA A 305 3.74 -10.52 14.72
C ALA A 305 3.67 -10.64 13.19
N ALA A 306 2.86 -9.82 12.50
CA ALA A 306 2.84 -9.82 11.03
C ALA A 306 4.22 -9.50 10.42
N VAL A 307 4.97 -8.59 11.02
CA VAL A 307 6.33 -8.25 10.57
C VAL A 307 7.27 -9.43 10.79
N ARG A 308 7.21 -10.08 11.96
CA ARG A 308 8.01 -11.29 12.25
C ARG A 308 7.69 -12.43 11.29
N ASP A 309 6.41 -12.72 11.05
CA ASP A 309 5.98 -13.77 10.13
C ASP A 309 6.45 -13.47 8.70
N ARG A 310 6.42 -12.18 8.31
CA ARG A 310 6.95 -11.75 7.01
C ARG A 310 8.44 -12.01 6.90
N VAL A 311 9.22 -11.64 7.90
CA VAL A 311 10.66 -11.92 7.92
C VAL A 311 10.91 -13.43 7.90
N ALA A 312 10.16 -14.20 8.67
CA ALA A 312 10.29 -15.66 8.73
C ALA A 312 10.05 -16.33 7.36
N VAL A 313 8.99 -15.97 6.63
CA VAL A 313 8.74 -16.55 5.30
C VAL A 313 9.84 -16.17 4.31
N HIS A 314 10.37 -14.96 4.39
CA HIS A 314 11.46 -14.54 3.52
C HIS A 314 12.78 -15.23 3.84
N ARG A 315 13.07 -15.56 5.10
CA ARG A 315 14.21 -16.42 5.47
C ARG A 315 14.09 -17.82 4.86
N LEU A 316 12.88 -18.37 4.78
CA LEU A 316 12.63 -19.66 4.11
C LEU A 316 12.81 -19.57 2.59
N ILE A 317 12.38 -18.46 1.98
CA ILE A 317 12.60 -18.20 0.55
C ILE A 317 14.09 -18.08 0.26
N ASP A 318 14.81 -17.34 1.09
CA ASP A 318 16.25 -17.14 0.99
C ASP A 318 17.00 -18.48 1.03
N ALA A 319 16.74 -19.30 2.06
CA ALA A 319 17.31 -20.64 2.16
C ALA A 319 16.98 -21.50 0.94
N PHE A 320 15.72 -21.47 0.46
CA PHE A 320 15.32 -22.21 -0.72
C PHE A 320 16.08 -21.77 -1.98
N LEU A 321 16.21 -20.46 -2.22
CA LEU A 321 16.92 -19.94 -3.38
C LEU A 321 18.41 -20.30 -3.33
N ASP A 322 19.02 -20.20 -2.15
CA ASP A 322 20.43 -20.53 -1.95
C ASP A 322 20.67 -22.04 -2.19
N ASP A 323 19.84 -22.91 -1.61
CA ASP A 323 19.97 -24.37 -1.73
C ASP A 323 19.60 -24.92 -3.11
N SER A 324 18.69 -24.23 -3.82
CA SER A 324 18.20 -24.68 -5.14
C SER A 324 18.99 -24.08 -6.31
N GLY A 325 20.10 -23.40 -6.03
CA GLY A 325 20.97 -22.82 -7.04
C GLY A 325 20.36 -21.61 -7.74
N PHE A 326 19.53 -20.81 -7.06
CA PHE A 326 18.93 -19.55 -7.52
C PHE A 326 19.40 -18.33 -6.70
N ALA A 327 20.54 -18.43 -6.03
CA ALA A 327 21.13 -17.35 -5.23
C ALA A 327 21.37 -16.06 -6.04
N ASP A 328 21.57 -16.18 -7.35
CA ASP A 328 21.68 -15.04 -8.28
C ASP A 328 20.42 -14.17 -8.35
N LEU A 329 19.26 -14.69 -7.93
CA LEU A 329 17.98 -13.97 -7.90
C LEU A 329 17.72 -13.25 -6.56
N ARG A 330 18.61 -13.39 -5.57
CA ARG A 330 18.51 -12.67 -4.28
C ARG A 330 18.35 -11.15 -4.43
N PRO A 331 19.04 -10.44 -5.34
CA PRO A 331 18.85 -9.00 -5.52
C PRO A 331 17.40 -8.62 -5.88
N ASP A 332 16.73 -9.39 -6.75
CA ASP A 332 15.34 -9.16 -7.18
C ASP A 332 14.35 -9.50 -6.08
N LYS A 333 14.56 -10.64 -5.41
CA LYS A 333 13.77 -11.03 -4.26
C LYS A 333 13.88 -10.00 -3.13
N ASP A 334 15.08 -9.54 -2.81
CA ASP A 334 15.28 -8.62 -1.67
C ASP A 334 14.72 -7.24 -1.98
N HIS A 335 14.82 -6.79 -3.24
CA HIS A 335 14.18 -5.56 -3.67
C HIS A 335 12.65 -5.66 -3.57
N ALA A 336 12.08 -6.81 -3.94
CA ALA A 336 10.67 -7.12 -3.72
C ALA A 336 10.26 -6.98 -2.26
N PHE A 337 11.04 -7.60 -1.36
CA PHE A 337 10.80 -7.57 0.08
C PHE A 337 10.78 -6.13 0.60
N LEU A 338 11.82 -5.33 0.32
CA LEU A 338 11.94 -3.96 0.83
C LEU A 338 10.79 -3.06 0.34
N THR A 339 10.46 -3.13 -0.94
CA THR A 339 9.53 -2.20 -1.58
C THR A 339 8.05 -2.56 -1.40
N ARG A 340 7.73 -3.81 -1.05
CA ARG A 340 6.34 -4.29 -1.06
C ARG A 340 5.93 -5.06 0.17
N ASP A 341 6.83 -5.88 0.69
CA ASP A 341 6.53 -6.63 1.90
C ASP A 341 6.75 -5.77 3.13
N LEU A 342 7.80 -4.93 3.12
CA LEU A 342 8.17 -4.10 4.25
C LEU A 342 7.60 -2.68 4.18
N ALA A 343 7.54 -2.08 3.00
CA ALA A 343 7.05 -0.71 2.80
C ALA A 343 5.65 -0.43 3.39
N PRO A 344 4.65 -1.33 3.28
CA PRO A 344 3.34 -1.09 3.88
C PRO A 344 3.39 -0.99 5.41
N PHE A 345 4.25 -1.76 6.07
CA PHE A 345 4.42 -1.67 7.52
C PHE A 345 5.13 -0.38 7.92
N LEU A 346 6.14 0.06 7.14
CA LEU A 346 6.78 1.36 7.35
C LEU A 346 5.79 2.52 7.19
N ALA A 347 4.86 2.43 6.23
CA ALA A 347 3.82 3.42 6.04
C ALA A 347 2.81 3.50 7.20
N GLU A 348 2.73 2.46 8.04
CA GLU A 348 1.89 2.46 9.25
C GLU A 348 2.60 3.09 10.45
N LEU A 349 3.94 3.26 10.43
CA LEU A 349 4.72 3.82 11.55
C LEU A 349 4.12 5.11 12.14
N PRO A 350 3.64 6.10 11.35
CA PRO A 350 3.07 7.32 11.93
C PRO A 350 1.81 7.06 12.77
N TYR A 351 1.11 5.96 12.54
CA TYR A 351 -0.17 5.61 13.18
C TYR A 351 -0.01 4.62 14.33
N ARG A 352 1.23 4.33 14.74
CA ARG A 352 1.59 3.37 15.79
C ARG A 352 2.40 4.03 16.89
N ASP A 353 2.55 3.31 18.00
CA ASP A 353 3.37 3.73 19.13
C ASP A 353 4.85 3.32 18.95
N GLU A 354 5.67 3.80 19.87
CA GLU A 354 7.11 3.51 19.91
C GLU A 354 7.39 2.03 20.22
N GLU A 355 6.48 1.34 20.91
CA GLU A 355 6.56 -0.10 21.17
C GLU A 355 6.52 -0.88 19.84
N PHE A 356 5.58 -0.55 18.96
CA PHE A 356 5.53 -1.13 17.61
C PHE A 356 6.81 -0.83 16.82
N ALA A 357 7.33 0.40 16.86
CA ALA A 357 8.54 0.78 16.13
C ALA A 357 9.77 -0.02 16.62
N THR A 358 9.91 -0.18 17.93
CA THR A 358 10.97 -0.97 18.54
C THR A 358 10.83 -2.45 18.18
N ALA A 359 9.62 -3.01 18.27
CA ALA A 359 9.35 -4.39 17.89
C ALA A 359 9.60 -4.65 16.39
N PHE A 360 9.25 -3.69 15.53
CA PHE A 360 9.56 -3.73 14.11
C PHE A 360 11.06 -3.76 13.86
N ALA A 361 11.81 -2.85 14.48
CA ALA A 361 13.25 -2.74 14.32
C ALA A 361 13.95 -4.04 14.78
N ALA A 362 13.53 -4.59 15.92
CA ALA A 362 14.03 -5.87 16.43
C ALA A 362 13.69 -7.05 15.51
N ALA A 363 12.47 -7.09 14.94
CA ALA A 363 12.04 -8.17 14.05
C ALA A 363 12.77 -8.17 12.70
N THR A 364 13.22 -7.00 12.24
CA THR A 364 13.77 -6.82 10.88
C THR A 364 15.29 -6.64 10.87
N GLY A 365 15.92 -6.19 11.96
CA GLY A 365 17.32 -5.79 12.01
C GLY A 365 18.29 -6.84 11.45
N GLU A 366 18.33 -8.02 12.07
CA GLU A 366 19.22 -9.12 11.64
C GLU A 366 18.95 -9.54 10.19
N TYR A 367 17.69 -9.51 9.77
CA TYR A 367 17.33 -9.86 8.40
C TYR A 367 17.84 -8.84 7.38
N LEU A 368 17.73 -7.55 7.72
CA LEU A 368 18.20 -6.44 6.88
C LEU A 368 19.73 -6.41 6.74
N ASP A 369 20.48 -7.00 7.68
CA ASP A 369 21.94 -7.15 7.57
C ASP A 369 22.35 -8.14 6.47
N GLY A 370 21.48 -9.11 6.16
CA GLY A 370 21.69 -10.11 5.11
C GLY A 370 21.10 -9.72 3.74
N VAL A 371 20.50 -8.53 3.61
CA VAL A 371 19.91 -8.07 2.36
C VAL A 371 20.99 -7.74 1.33
N HIS A 372 20.80 -8.20 0.09
CA HIS A 372 21.75 -7.97 -0.98
C HIS A 372 21.98 -6.46 -1.25
N PRO A 373 23.23 -5.97 -1.32
CA PRO A 373 23.51 -4.54 -1.53
C PRO A 373 22.86 -3.95 -2.79
N GLY A 374 22.82 -4.72 -3.88
CA GLY A 374 22.14 -4.31 -5.12
C GLY A 374 20.63 -4.08 -4.96
N ALA A 375 19.97 -4.77 -4.02
CA ALA A 375 18.56 -4.54 -3.71
C ALA A 375 18.34 -3.20 -2.99
N LEU A 376 19.20 -2.90 -2.01
CA LEU A 376 19.18 -1.62 -1.30
C LEU A 376 19.42 -0.45 -2.26
N HIS A 377 20.38 -0.55 -3.19
CA HIS A 377 20.65 0.51 -4.17
C HIS A 377 19.45 0.83 -5.07
N ARG A 378 18.68 -0.18 -5.47
CA ARG A 378 17.44 -0.01 -6.25
C ARG A 378 16.24 0.48 -5.42
N THR A 379 16.35 0.44 -4.09
CA THR A 379 15.24 0.80 -3.20
C THR A 379 15.07 2.32 -3.15
N PRO A 380 13.84 2.85 -3.30
CA PRO A 380 13.57 4.28 -3.18
C PRO A 380 14.18 4.92 -1.93
N ARG A 381 14.72 6.13 -2.10
CA ARG A 381 15.49 6.82 -1.06
C ARG A 381 14.69 7.10 0.21
N ASP A 382 13.42 7.42 0.08
CA ASP A 382 12.51 7.64 1.20
C ASP A 382 12.33 6.38 2.06
N LEU A 383 12.24 5.20 1.44
CA LEU A 383 12.22 3.92 2.16
C LEU A 383 13.55 3.64 2.87
N ARG A 384 14.68 3.85 2.18
CA ARG A 384 16.03 3.68 2.74
C ARG A 384 16.26 4.58 3.96
N VAL A 385 15.96 5.87 3.83
CA VAL A 385 16.05 6.84 4.93
C VAL A 385 15.16 6.41 6.11
N THR A 386 13.91 6.02 5.84
CA THR A 386 12.99 5.57 6.90
C THR A 386 13.54 4.33 7.64
N LEU A 387 14.08 3.35 6.91
CA LEU A 387 14.70 2.15 7.48
C LEU A 387 15.94 2.49 8.31
N ALA A 388 16.81 3.35 7.79
CA ALA A 388 18.04 3.75 8.47
C ALA A 388 17.78 4.53 9.78
N LEU A 389 16.79 5.42 9.78
CA LEU A 389 16.34 6.13 10.99
C LEU A 389 15.77 5.17 12.03
N LEU A 390 15.00 4.18 11.56
CA LEU A 390 14.41 3.17 12.43
C LEU A 390 15.48 2.28 13.07
N ARG A 391 16.45 1.83 12.27
CA ARG A 391 17.59 1.00 12.73
C ARG A 391 18.53 1.74 13.69
N SER A 392 18.67 3.06 13.54
CA SER A 392 19.48 3.89 14.44
C SER A 392 18.73 4.36 15.69
N GLY A 393 17.51 3.86 15.94
CA GLY A 393 16.70 4.24 17.11
C GLY A 393 16.12 5.66 17.04
N ARG A 394 16.22 6.34 15.89
CA ARG A 394 15.69 7.69 15.66
C ARG A 394 14.21 7.65 15.27
N TYR A 395 13.38 7.08 16.14
CA TYR A 395 11.96 6.78 15.86
C TYR A 395 11.13 8.01 15.46
N ALA A 396 11.32 9.14 16.15
CA ALA A 396 10.59 10.37 15.84
C ALA A 396 10.90 10.86 14.42
N ASP A 397 12.14 10.72 13.96
CA ASP A 397 12.55 11.08 12.60
C ASP A 397 12.03 10.05 11.58
N ALA A 398 12.06 8.75 11.92
CA ALA A 398 11.50 7.70 11.08
C ALA A 398 10.00 7.91 10.83
N VAL A 399 9.23 8.34 11.84
CA VAL A 399 7.81 8.72 11.68
C VAL A 399 7.66 9.92 10.73
N VAL A 400 8.54 10.92 10.82
CA VAL A 400 8.51 12.09 9.93
C VAL A 400 8.82 11.69 8.48
N ALA A 401 9.80 10.80 8.28
CA ALA A 401 10.18 10.25 6.97
C ALA A 401 9.08 9.36 6.38
N ALA A 402 8.48 8.49 7.21
CA ALA A 402 7.41 7.57 6.80
C ALA A 402 6.18 8.29 6.23
N ARG A 403 5.89 9.52 6.70
CA ARG A 403 4.82 10.36 6.13
C ARG A 403 5.09 10.79 4.69
N GLY A 404 6.35 10.76 4.25
CA GLY A 404 6.82 11.07 2.90
C GLY A 404 6.85 9.89 1.94
N LEU A 405 6.57 8.66 2.39
CA LEU A 405 6.73 7.48 1.53
C LEU A 405 5.90 7.56 0.25
N GLY A 406 6.58 7.34 -0.88
CA GLY A 406 6.07 7.45 -2.24
C GLY A 406 5.71 8.87 -2.67
N ARG A 407 6.14 9.91 -1.94
CA ARG A 407 5.70 11.30 -2.15
C ARG A 407 6.86 12.30 -2.05
N PRO A 408 6.85 13.38 -2.84
CA PRO A 408 7.87 14.43 -2.77
C PRO A 408 7.60 15.38 -1.58
N ILE A 409 7.70 14.86 -0.35
CA ILE A 409 7.58 15.66 0.88
C ILE A 409 8.97 15.88 1.44
N ALA A 410 9.36 17.15 1.58
CA ALA A 410 10.66 17.51 2.11
C ALA A 410 10.85 17.00 3.56
N PRO A 411 12.08 16.74 4.01
CA PRO A 411 12.37 16.61 5.43
C PRO A 411 12.01 17.90 6.19
N ARG A 412 11.91 17.78 7.51
CA ARG A 412 11.88 18.98 8.38
C ARG A 412 13.24 19.69 8.34
N GLU A 413 14.32 18.93 8.31
CA GLU A 413 15.70 19.43 8.37
C GLU A 413 16.62 18.62 7.46
N ALA A 414 17.61 19.30 6.87
CA ALA A 414 18.68 18.69 6.12
C ALA A 414 19.98 19.46 6.39
N VAL A 415 21.08 18.73 6.58
CA VAL A 415 22.41 19.28 6.84
C VAL A 415 23.32 19.06 5.63
N VAL A 416 24.36 19.88 5.49
CA VAL A 416 25.43 19.67 4.51
C VAL A 416 26.67 19.27 5.27
N GLY A 417 27.29 18.15 4.89
CA GLY A 417 28.58 17.71 5.40
C GLY A 417 29.71 18.63 4.97
N ALA A 418 30.90 18.44 5.57
CA ALA A 418 32.09 19.19 5.21
C ALA A 418 32.52 18.96 3.75
N ASP A 419 32.16 17.81 3.20
CA ASP A 419 32.38 17.37 1.82
C ASP A 419 31.33 17.92 0.83
N GLY A 420 30.30 18.64 1.31
CA GLY A 420 29.21 19.15 0.49
C GLY A 420 28.03 18.19 0.33
N THR A 421 28.09 16.99 0.91
CA THR A 421 27.02 15.99 0.81
C THR A 421 25.80 16.40 1.66
N GLU A 422 24.59 16.27 1.11
CA GLU A 422 23.35 16.59 1.83
C GLU A 422 22.82 15.36 2.58
N TYR A 423 22.55 15.50 3.89
CA TYR A 423 22.01 14.43 4.72
C TYR A 423 20.66 14.78 5.34
N TRP A 424 19.83 13.76 5.55
CA TRP A 424 18.55 13.87 6.26
C TRP A 424 18.75 14.15 7.76
N GLY A 425 18.10 15.20 8.26
CA GLY A 425 18.09 15.56 9.68
C GLY A 425 18.96 16.78 10.02
N ALA A 426 19.18 16.99 11.32
CA ALA A 426 19.83 18.17 11.85
C ALA A 426 21.37 18.07 11.93
N GLY A 427 21.93 16.86 11.90
CA GLY A 427 23.34 16.59 12.10
C GLY A 427 23.89 15.60 11.08
N THR A 428 25.19 15.71 10.80
CA THR A 428 25.91 14.79 9.91
C THR A 428 26.03 13.43 10.59
N PRO A 429 25.73 12.33 9.90
CA PRO A 429 25.91 11.00 10.48
C PRO A 429 27.40 10.69 10.68
N ASP A 430 27.77 10.18 11.85
CA ASP A 430 29.15 9.79 12.17
C ASP A 430 29.49 8.36 11.67
N ASP A 431 28.47 7.52 11.54
CA ASP A 431 28.57 6.15 11.01
C ASP A 431 28.51 6.17 9.47
N PRO A 432 29.52 5.64 8.75
CA PRO A 432 29.55 5.61 7.29
C PRO A 432 28.38 4.88 6.63
N ASP A 433 27.88 3.80 7.24
CA ASP A 433 26.76 3.04 6.69
C ASP A 433 25.45 3.81 6.87
N LEU A 434 25.27 4.44 8.04
CA LEU A 434 24.16 5.36 8.27
C LEU A 434 24.23 6.59 7.35
N ALA A 435 25.44 7.12 7.11
CA ALA A 435 25.65 8.26 6.22
C ALA A 435 25.18 7.97 4.80
N ARG A 436 25.53 6.80 4.25
CA ARG A 436 25.13 6.36 2.89
C ARG A 436 23.60 6.31 2.72
N GLU A 437 22.90 5.85 3.76
CA GLU A 437 21.44 5.71 3.72
C GLU A 437 20.71 7.04 3.97
N LEU A 438 21.27 7.92 4.81
CA LEU A 438 20.72 9.24 5.08
C LEU A 438 21.12 10.31 4.07
N GLU A 439 22.01 10.01 3.14
CA GLU A 439 22.36 10.88 2.02
C GLU A 439 21.12 11.14 1.14
N ILE A 440 20.85 12.42 0.86
CA ILE A 440 19.69 12.88 0.09
C ILE A 440 20.10 13.85 -1.04
N GLY A 441 21.35 13.79 -1.50
CA GLY A 441 21.86 14.65 -2.58
C GLY A 441 21.03 14.59 -3.86
N GLU A 442 20.43 13.43 -4.17
CA GLU A 442 19.51 13.24 -5.30
C GLU A 442 18.26 14.14 -5.23
N LEU A 443 17.85 14.57 -4.03
CA LEU A 443 16.74 15.50 -3.88
C LEU A 443 17.11 16.90 -4.33
N ASN A 444 18.40 17.24 -4.40
CA ASN A 444 18.93 18.53 -4.82
C ASN A 444 18.19 19.72 -4.16
N LEU A 445 18.04 19.69 -2.84
CA LEU A 445 17.18 20.63 -2.12
C LEU A 445 17.62 22.08 -2.33
N ARG A 446 18.93 22.32 -2.36
CA ARG A 446 19.52 23.66 -2.51
C ARG A 446 19.69 24.11 -3.97
N GLY A 447 19.74 23.20 -4.95
CA GLY A 447 19.87 23.57 -6.36
C GLY A 447 18.54 23.83 -7.06
N ARG A 448 17.40 23.43 -6.47
CA ARG A 448 16.07 23.65 -7.06
C ARG A 448 15.69 25.14 -7.12
N PRO A 449 15.13 25.64 -8.23
CA PRO A 449 14.44 26.93 -8.21
C PRO A 449 13.17 26.86 -7.35
N LEU A 450 12.68 28.01 -6.86
CA LEU A 450 11.48 28.11 -6.02
C LEU A 450 10.26 27.39 -6.62
N THR A 451 10.09 27.46 -7.94
CA THR A 451 9.01 26.80 -8.69
C THR A 451 9.03 25.26 -8.66
N SER A 452 10.11 24.66 -8.16
CA SER A 452 10.26 23.22 -7.99
C SER A 452 10.78 22.83 -6.60
N ALA A 453 10.84 23.80 -5.68
CA ALA A 453 11.37 23.62 -4.34
C ALA A 453 10.53 22.60 -3.57
N LEU A 454 11.22 21.71 -2.86
CA LEU A 454 10.56 20.75 -1.98
C LEU A 454 10.35 21.43 -0.62
N LEU A 455 9.08 21.70 -0.31
CA LEU A 455 8.65 22.30 0.94
C LEU A 455 7.79 21.31 1.72
N ARG A 456 7.81 21.44 3.05
CA ARG A 456 6.94 20.66 3.94
C ARG A 456 6.06 21.60 4.75
N HIS A 457 4.75 21.39 4.71
CA HIS A 457 3.78 22.22 5.42
C HIS A 457 3.06 21.39 6.47
N GLU A 458 3.15 21.80 7.73
CA GLU A 458 2.51 21.12 8.86
C GLU A 458 1.57 22.07 9.60
N ILE A 459 0.42 21.56 10.01
CA ILE A 459 -0.47 22.26 10.93
C ILE A 459 0.10 22.13 12.33
N THR A 460 0.33 23.26 13.00
CA THR A 460 0.81 23.33 14.39
C THR A 460 -0.33 23.54 15.38
N ALA A 461 -1.42 24.17 14.94
CA ALA A 461 -2.60 24.41 15.75
C ALA A 461 -3.88 24.43 14.90
N LEU A 462 -4.99 23.99 15.47
CA LEU A 462 -6.33 24.16 14.92
C LEU A 462 -7.22 24.77 16.00
N THR A 463 -7.72 25.96 15.72
CA THR A 463 -8.69 26.63 16.59
C THR A 463 -10.03 26.72 15.86
N PRO A 464 -11.07 26.02 16.34
CA PRO A 464 -12.42 26.23 15.87
C PRO A 464 -12.87 27.66 16.17
N SER A 465 -13.40 28.37 15.17
CA SER A 465 -14.07 29.67 15.35
C SER A 465 -15.59 29.48 15.16
N PRO A 466 -16.50 30.40 15.57
CA PRO A 466 -17.94 30.24 15.35
C PRO A 466 -18.34 30.08 13.87
N ALA A 467 -19.56 29.57 13.62
CA ALA A 467 -20.15 29.36 12.28
C ALA A 467 -19.34 28.40 11.38
N SER A 468 -18.82 28.87 10.24
CA SER A 468 -18.15 28.10 9.17
C SER A 468 -16.62 28.19 9.17
N ARG A 469 -16.02 28.94 10.10
CA ARG A 469 -14.58 29.23 10.06
C ARG A 469 -13.73 28.28 10.88
N ILE A 470 -12.51 28.05 10.41
CA ILE A 470 -11.45 27.33 11.12
C ILE A 470 -10.15 28.12 11.00
N THR A 471 -9.40 28.23 12.10
CA THR A 471 -8.10 28.90 12.11
C THR A 471 -7.00 27.86 12.25
N LEU A 472 -6.03 27.90 11.34
CA LEU A 472 -4.89 26.99 11.32
C LEU A 472 -3.60 27.76 11.60
N GLY A 473 -2.82 27.29 12.57
CA GLY A 473 -1.40 27.58 12.64
C GLY A 473 -0.67 26.65 11.68
N ILE A 474 0.18 27.19 10.81
CA ILE A 474 0.93 26.44 9.80
C ILE A 474 2.41 26.75 9.95
N ARG A 475 3.22 25.70 10.02
CA ARG A 475 4.68 25.77 9.92
C ARG A 475 5.13 25.21 8.57
N THR A 476 5.96 25.96 7.88
CA THR A 476 6.59 25.56 6.62
C THR A 476 8.08 25.34 6.84
N TYR A 477 8.56 24.16 6.46
CA TYR A 477 9.97 23.80 6.44
C TYR A 477 10.50 23.88 5.01
N ASP A 478 11.62 24.56 4.85
CA ASP A 478 12.35 24.79 3.61
C ASP A 478 13.82 24.37 3.82
N PRO A 479 14.10 23.05 3.80
CA PRO A 479 15.46 22.55 4.04
C PRO A 479 16.45 22.99 2.95
N GLY A 480 15.94 23.34 1.75
CA GLY A 480 16.73 23.87 0.65
C GLY A 480 17.09 25.35 0.76
N ARG A 481 16.47 26.10 1.69
CA ARG A 481 16.61 27.56 1.83
C ARG A 481 16.30 28.31 0.53
N ARG A 482 15.17 27.96 -0.10
CA ARG A 482 14.68 28.57 -1.36
C ARG A 482 13.73 29.74 -1.10
N LEU A 483 13.11 29.81 0.07
CA LEU A 483 12.24 30.91 0.49
C LEU A 483 13.07 32.16 0.83
N PRO A 484 12.50 33.36 0.66
CA PRO A 484 13.18 34.61 0.99
C PRO A 484 13.49 34.67 2.48
N VAL A 485 14.55 35.42 2.83
CA VAL A 485 14.95 35.64 4.23
C VAL A 485 13.88 36.42 5.02
N GLY A 486 13.01 37.16 4.34
CA GLY A 486 11.90 37.90 4.91
C GLY A 486 10.55 37.16 4.83
N PRO A 487 9.46 37.82 5.25
CA PRO A 487 8.11 37.27 5.19
C PRO A 487 7.71 36.85 3.77
N ALA A 488 7.06 35.70 3.65
CA ALA A 488 6.51 35.19 2.40
C ALA A 488 4.98 35.24 2.41
N VAL A 489 4.39 35.44 1.23
CA VAL A 489 2.95 35.24 1.03
C VAL A 489 2.73 33.78 0.67
N ALA A 490 1.76 33.13 1.29
CA ALA A 490 1.35 31.77 0.96
C ALA A 490 -0.17 31.69 0.86
N ALA A 491 -0.68 30.57 0.35
CA ALA A 491 -2.10 30.31 0.36
C ALA A 491 -2.41 28.84 0.63
N VAL A 492 -3.42 28.60 1.45
CA VAL A 492 -4.08 27.30 1.52
C VAL A 492 -5.09 27.22 0.39
N VAL A 493 -5.05 26.11 -0.34
CA VAL A 493 -5.96 25.84 -1.46
C VAL A 493 -6.81 24.61 -1.14
N ILE A 494 -8.10 24.73 -1.39
CA ILE A 494 -9.09 23.67 -1.28
C ILE A 494 -9.83 23.59 -2.61
N ASP A 495 -9.79 22.44 -3.27
CA ASP A 495 -10.32 22.32 -4.64
C ASP A 495 -11.42 21.24 -4.77
N PRO A 496 -12.66 21.55 -4.38
CA PRO A 496 -13.79 20.65 -4.60
C PRO A 496 -14.29 20.79 -6.04
N ALA A 497 -14.05 19.74 -6.83
CA ALA A 497 -14.51 19.61 -8.22
C ALA A 497 -13.99 20.70 -9.17
N ASP A 498 -12.65 20.86 -9.22
CA ASP A 498 -11.90 21.70 -10.17
C ASP A 498 -12.30 23.19 -10.08
N ARG A 499 -12.57 23.63 -8.85
CA ARG A 499 -12.92 24.99 -8.45
C ARG A 499 -12.08 25.38 -7.23
N PRO A 500 -10.78 25.68 -7.41
CA PRO A 500 -9.89 25.97 -6.30
C PRO A 500 -10.33 27.22 -5.54
N HIS A 501 -10.61 27.05 -4.25
CA HIS A 501 -10.76 28.13 -3.29
C HIS A 501 -9.41 28.39 -2.62
N ARG A 502 -8.93 29.62 -2.70
CA ARG A 502 -7.60 30.03 -2.23
C ARG A 502 -7.75 31.05 -1.11
N THR A 503 -7.13 30.77 0.03
CA THR A 503 -7.08 31.68 1.18
C THR A 503 -5.63 32.05 1.44
N GLU A 504 -5.27 33.31 1.15
CA GLU A 504 -3.93 33.83 1.36
C GLU A 504 -3.64 34.11 2.84
N PHE A 505 -2.38 33.93 3.21
CA PHE A 505 -1.86 34.25 4.54
C PHE A 505 -0.37 34.60 4.46
N ARG A 506 0.15 35.16 5.55
CA ARG A 506 1.55 35.52 5.70
C ARG A 506 2.30 34.44 6.44
N LEU A 507 3.48 34.09 5.93
CA LEU A 507 4.48 33.24 6.56
C LEU A 507 5.63 34.13 7.03
N ASP A 508 5.87 34.18 8.34
CA ASP A 508 6.96 34.91 8.97
C ASP A 508 8.14 33.96 9.26
N PRO A 509 9.39 34.34 8.94
CA PRO A 509 10.56 33.53 9.25
C PRO A 509 10.77 33.47 10.78
N VAL A 510 10.88 32.25 11.31
CA VAL A 510 11.18 32.01 12.74
C VAL A 510 12.66 31.73 12.94
N ARG A 511 13.24 30.95 12.02
CA ARG A 511 14.68 30.66 11.93
C ARG A 511 15.02 30.29 10.47
N PRO A 512 16.30 30.20 10.08
CA PRO A 512 16.66 29.83 8.72
C PRO A 512 15.96 28.54 8.27
N GLY A 513 15.20 28.62 7.17
CA GLY A 513 14.44 27.52 6.58
C GLY A 513 13.15 27.14 7.32
N VAL A 514 12.70 27.88 8.33
CA VAL A 514 11.44 27.62 9.03
C VAL A 514 10.60 28.88 9.13
N PHE A 515 9.35 28.76 8.68
CA PHE A 515 8.39 29.86 8.65
C PHE A 515 7.10 29.45 9.35
N GLU A 516 6.44 30.40 9.99
CA GLU A 516 5.16 30.20 10.65
C GLU A 516 4.14 31.23 10.22
N GLY A 517 2.88 30.82 10.16
CA GLY A 517 1.79 31.71 9.80
C GLY A 517 0.46 31.18 10.30
N THR A 518 -0.51 32.08 10.37
CA THR A 518 -1.88 31.76 10.76
C THR A 518 -2.82 32.08 9.62
N VAL A 519 -3.70 31.15 9.27
CA VAL A 519 -4.72 31.33 8.24
C VAL A 519 -6.10 30.99 8.79
N THR A 520 -7.09 31.83 8.51
CA THR A 520 -8.50 31.55 8.83
C THR A 520 -9.24 31.17 7.56
N LEU A 521 -9.65 29.92 7.46
CA LEU A 521 -10.40 29.38 6.34
C LEU A 521 -11.89 29.53 6.62
N ASP A 522 -12.64 30.10 5.67
CA ASP A 522 -14.10 30.10 5.69
C ASP A 522 -14.63 28.98 4.81
N LEU A 523 -15.08 27.90 5.45
CA LEU A 523 -15.57 26.72 4.73
C LEU A 523 -16.86 27.00 3.94
N ALA A 524 -17.60 28.07 4.26
CA ALA A 524 -18.78 28.50 3.51
C ALA A 524 -18.44 29.28 2.24
N ALA A 525 -17.23 29.85 2.17
CA ALA A 525 -16.75 30.58 1.00
C ALA A 525 -16.21 29.63 -0.10
N VAL A 526 -16.03 28.34 0.22
CA VAL A 526 -15.59 27.33 -0.72
C VAL A 526 -16.66 27.13 -1.81
N THR A 527 -16.27 27.35 -3.07
CA THR A 527 -17.20 27.30 -4.20
C THR A 527 -17.51 25.85 -4.56
N LEU A 528 -18.76 25.44 -4.37
CA LEU A 528 -19.24 24.12 -4.78
C LEU A 528 -19.94 24.16 -6.15
N PRO A 529 -20.08 23.01 -6.85
CA PRO A 529 -20.94 22.90 -8.02
C PRO A 529 -22.41 23.25 -7.69
N PRO A 530 -23.22 23.76 -8.64
CA PRO A 530 -24.61 24.16 -8.41
C PRO A 530 -25.53 23.06 -7.85
N HIS A 531 -25.18 21.79 -8.10
CA HIS A 531 -25.89 20.62 -7.59
C HIS A 531 -25.34 20.12 -6.24
N GLY A 532 -24.46 20.90 -5.60
CA GLY A 532 -23.71 20.53 -4.39
C GLY A 532 -22.55 19.57 -4.67
N TYR A 533 -21.77 19.27 -3.64
CA TYR A 533 -20.66 18.31 -3.70
C TYR A 533 -20.80 17.25 -2.59
N SER A 534 -20.54 15.98 -2.91
CA SER A 534 -20.44 14.90 -1.93
C SER A 534 -19.14 14.16 -2.21
N GLY A 535 -18.20 14.23 -1.29
CA GLY A 535 -16.85 13.73 -1.51
C GLY A 535 -15.86 14.36 -0.54
N HIS A 536 -14.57 14.12 -0.76
CA HIS A 536 -13.51 14.70 0.06
C HIS A 536 -12.37 15.23 -0.80
N ARG A 537 -11.60 16.16 -0.24
CA ARG A 537 -10.39 16.75 -0.83
C ARG A 537 -9.33 16.96 0.25
N ALA A 538 -8.07 16.80 -0.14
CA ALA A 538 -6.94 17.18 0.69
C ALA A 538 -6.61 18.66 0.44
N ALA A 539 -6.34 19.41 1.51
CA ALA A 539 -5.83 20.77 1.40
C ALA A 539 -4.33 20.74 1.07
N TYR A 540 -3.87 21.75 0.34
CA TYR A 540 -2.46 21.94 0.01
C TYR A 540 -2.08 23.41 0.14
N VAL A 541 -0.78 23.66 0.23
CA VAL A 541 -0.20 25.00 0.34
C VAL A 541 0.57 25.33 -0.92
N THR A 542 0.49 26.60 -1.32
CA THR A 542 1.35 27.23 -2.33
C THR A 542 2.04 28.42 -1.68
N VAL A 543 3.30 28.67 -2.02
CA VAL A 543 4.08 29.82 -1.54
C VAL A 543 4.38 30.75 -2.71
N GLY A 544 4.38 32.06 -2.46
CA GLY A 544 4.47 33.14 -3.44
C GLY A 544 3.12 33.71 -3.85
N ARG A 545 3.16 34.89 -4.49
CA ARG A 545 1.98 35.50 -5.14
C ARG A 545 1.68 34.72 -6.42
N GLY A 546 0.48 34.14 -6.53
CA GLY A 546 0.14 33.19 -7.60
C GLY A 546 0.61 31.75 -7.31
N ALA A 547 0.65 30.88 -8.33
CA ALA A 547 1.09 29.49 -8.22
C ALA A 547 2.62 29.35 -8.35
N ALA A 548 3.38 30.06 -7.51
CA ALA A 548 4.84 30.16 -7.66
C ALA A 548 5.64 28.97 -7.11
N THR A 549 5.01 28.06 -6.36
CA THR A 549 5.58 26.76 -5.94
C THR A 549 4.65 25.62 -6.33
N PRO A 550 5.15 24.37 -6.41
CA PRO A 550 4.30 23.19 -6.53
C PRO A 550 3.32 23.10 -5.36
N ALA A 551 2.17 22.47 -5.59
CA ALA A 551 1.19 22.19 -4.55
C ALA A 551 1.77 21.22 -3.51
N GLY A 552 2.12 21.73 -2.33
CA GLY A 552 2.62 20.92 -1.22
C GLY A 552 1.48 20.44 -0.32
N PRO A 553 1.37 19.14 0.02
CA PRO A 553 0.30 18.65 0.88
C PRO A 553 0.35 19.34 2.25
N LEU A 554 -0.81 19.77 2.77
CA LEU A 554 -0.91 20.31 4.13
C LEU A 554 -1.07 19.14 5.11
N LEU A 555 -0.03 18.88 5.91
CA LEU A 555 0.03 17.76 6.84
C LEU A 555 -0.66 18.13 8.16
N ALA A 556 -1.65 17.35 8.56
CA ALA A 556 -2.31 17.49 9.85
C ALA A 556 -1.60 16.64 10.92
N PRO A 557 -1.59 17.08 12.20
CA PRO A 557 -1.28 16.19 13.32
C PRO A 557 -2.22 14.97 13.28
N LEU A 558 -1.68 13.79 13.56
CA LEU A 558 -2.47 12.55 13.44
C LEU A 558 -3.53 12.43 14.55
N GLY A 559 -3.24 12.97 15.73
CA GLY A 559 -4.20 13.14 16.83
C GLY A 559 -5.14 14.33 16.67
N LEU A 560 -5.13 15.05 15.54
CA LEU A 560 -6.00 16.20 15.33
C LEU A 560 -7.48 15.76 15.38
N PRO A 561 -8.30 16.30 16.30
CA PRO A 561 -9.69 15.88 16.42
C PRO A 561 -10.46 16.21 15.15
N ARG A 562 -11.33 15.28 14.73
CA ARG A 562 -12.24 15.52 13.62
C ARG A 562 -13.34 16.47 14.07
N MET A 563 -13.52 17.55 13.34
CA MET A 563 -14.61 18.50 13.56
C MET A 563 -15.61 18.42 12.44
N SER A 564 -16.90 18.54 12.75
CA SER A 564 -17.96 18.61 11.75
C SER A 564 -18.82 19.84 11.97
N LYS A 565 -19.14 20.54 10.89
CA LYS A 565 -19.97 21.75 10.89
C LYS A 565 -21.04 21.67 9.82
N ALA A 566 -22.27 22.02 10.17
CA ALA A 566 -23.33 22.23 9.19
C ALA A 566 -23.14 23.61 8.54
N ILE A 567 -23.05 23.63 7.21
CA ILE A 567 -22.79 24.84 6.44
C ILE A 567 -23.94 25.03 5.45
N GLY A 568 -24.66 26.15 5.61
CA GLY A 568 -25.56 26.67 4.58
C GLY A 568 -24.77 27.51 3.59
N TYR A 569 -25.08 27.40 2.30
CA TYR A 569 -24.42 28.15 1.24
C TYR A 569 -25.38 29.21 0.68
N HIS A 570 -24.88 30.43 0.45
CA HIS A 570 -25.69 31.64 0.20
C HIS A 570 -26.39 31.75 -1.17
N ARG A 571 -26.45 30.69 -2.01
CA ARG A 571 -27.00 30.76 -3.38
C ARG A 571 -27.87 29.55 -3.78
N GLY A 572 -28.84 29.18 -2.96
CA GLY A 572 -29.78 28.07 -3.28
C GLY A 572 -29.15 26.68 -3.32
N LEU A 573 -27.91 26.56 -2.83
CA LEU A 573 -27.18 25.30 -2.71
C LEU A 573 -27.68 24.53 -1.49
N ALA A 574 -27.79 23.20 -1.64
CA ALA A 574 -28.14 22.32 -0.53
C ALA A 574 -27.17 22.51 0.65
N PRO A 575 -27.64 22.42 1.90
CA PRO A 575 -26.75 22.44 3.05
C PRO A 575 -25.81 21.22 3.03
N HIS A 576 -24.62 21.40 3.61
CA HIS A 576 -23.65 20.31 3.78
C HIS A 576 -23.20 20.19 5.21
N LEU A 577 -23.02 18.96 5.67
CA LEU A 577 -22.15 18.65 6.78
C LEU A 577 -20.72 18.59 6.24
N VAL A 578 -19.88 19.51 6.70
CA VAL A 578 -18.46 19.58 6.35
C VAL A 578 -17.63 19.06 7.52
N THR A 579 -16.90 17.98 7.29
CA THR A 579 -16.00 17.37 8.28
C THR A 579 -14.55 17.67 7.92
N VAL A 580 -13.79 18.20 8.86
CA VAL A 580 -12.37 18.51 8.72
C VAL A 580 -11.57 17.63 9.69
N GLY A 581 -10.48 17.05 9.22
CA GLY A 581 -9.56 16.28 10.07
C GLY A 581 -8.50 15.56 9.24
N PRO A 582 -7.60 14.82 9.89
CA PRO A 582 -6.55 14.10 9.19
C PRO A 582 -7.14 12.96 8.33
N GLU A 583 -6.50 12.70 7.19
CA GLU A 583 -6.69 11.42 6.51
C GLU A 583 -6.28 10.27 7.45
N GLY A 584 -7.05 9.18 7.43
CA GLY A 584 -6.88 8.11 8.42
C GLY A 584 -5.63 7.25 8.22
N ARG A 585 -5.06 7.23 7.00
CA ARG A 585 -3.84 6.52 6.62
C ARG A 585 -3.09 7.30 5.54
N GLY A 586 -1.80 7.04 5.36
CA GLY A 586 -0.93 7.74 4.42
C GLY A 586 -0.09 8.83 5.07
N ALA A 587 -0.01 10.00 4.45
CA ALA A 587 0.83 11.10 4.93
C ALA A 587 0.19 11.88 6.10
N GLY A 588 -1.08 11.62 6.42
CA GLY A 588 -1.84 12.40 7.40
C GLY A 588 -2.20 13.80 6.90
N ARG A 589 -2.49 13.96 5.60
CA ARG A 589 -2.98 15.22 5.01
C ARG A 589 -4.26 15.72 5.67
N LEU A 590 -4.41 17.04 5.78
CA LEU A 590 -5.67 17.68 6.17
C LEU A 590 -6.72 17.38 5.11
N ARG A 591 -7.76 16.64 5.49
CA ARG A 591 -8.86 16.25 4.62
C ARG A 591 -10.13 16.98 5.02
N ILE A 592 -10.81 17.51 4.02
CA ILE A 592 -12.12 18.14 4.15
C ILE A 592 -13.11 17.27 3.40
N ARG A 593 -14.20 16.86 4.06
CA ARG A 593 -15.26 16.03 3.50
C ARG A 593 -16.57 16.80 3.51
N TRP A 594 -17.24 16.85 2.38
CA TRP A 594 -18.59 17.40 2.24
C TRP A 594 -19.59 16.26 2.13
N THR A 595 -20.64 16.34 2.92
CA THR A 595 -21.78 15.44 2.85
C THR A 595 -23.04 16.30 2.74
N ARG A 596 -23.78 16.18 1.64
CA ARG A 596 -25.07 16.88 1.47
C ARG A 596 -26.04 16.45 2.59
N THR A 597 -26.84 17.40 3.09
CA THR A 597 -27.90 17.15 4.08
C THR A 597 -29.28 17.56 3.54
N GLY A 598 -30.37 17.08 4.14
CA GLY A 598 -31.76 17.39 3.74
C GLY A 598 -32.36 16.47 2.65
N LEU A 599 -33.49 16.88 2.05
CA LEU A 599 -34.30 16.07 1.10
C LEU A 599 -33.51 15.58 -0.13
N LEU A 600 -32.51 16.33 -0.59
CA LEU A 600 -31.64 15.94 -1.70
C LEU A 600 -30.66 14.79 -1.35
N ALA A 601 -30.39 14.56 -0.06
CA ALA A 601 -29.63 13.38 0.38
C ALA A 601 -30.47 12.09 0.29
N VAL A 602 -31.80 12.21 0.41
CA VAL A 602 -32.76 11.08 0.34
C VAL A 602 -33.01 10.65 -1.11
N ALA A 603 -33.12 11.60 -2.04
CA ALA A 603 -33.34 11.31 -3.45
C ALA A 603 -32.20 10.48 -4.10
N GLN A 604 -30.96 10.65 -3.62
CA GLN A 604 -29.79 9.94 -4.15
C GLN A 604 -29.64 8.51 -3.61
N ARG A 605 -30.17 8.19 -2.42
CA ARG A 605 -30.25 6.80 -1.92
C ARG A 605 -31.17 5.89 -2.75
N ARG A 606 -32.04 6.48 -3.59
CA ARG A 606 -33.02 5.77 -4.42
C ARG A 606 -32.64 5.66 -5.90
N LEU A 607 -31.48 6.17 -6.31
CA LEU A 607 -31.00 6.09 -7.70
C LEU A 607 -29.80 5.13 -7.79
N PRO A 608 -29.83 4.12 -8.69
CA PRO A 608 -28.68 3.24 -8.91
C PRO A 608 -27.50 4.02 -9.53
N PRO A 609 -26.26 3.53 -9.39
CA PRO A 609 -25.08 4.18 -9.94
C PRO A 609 -25.07 4.07 -11.47
N GLY A 610 -25.67 5.04 -12.16
CA GLY A 610 -25.65 5.18 -13.62
C GLY A 610 -24.72 6.29 -14.09
N PRO A 611 -24.37 6.33 -15.40
CA PRO A 611 -23.36 7.24 -15.94
C PRO A 611 -23.78 8.71 -15.74
N ARG A 612 -22.82 9.50 -15.24
CA ARG A 612 -22.95 10.87 -14.70
C ARG A 612 -23.59 11.92 -15.63
N ALA A 613 -23.91 11.60 -16.88
CA ALA A 613 -24.41 12.55 -17.88
C ALA A 613 -25.94 12.77 -17.85
N ALA A 614 -26.74 11.75 -17.51
CA ALA A 614 -28.21 11.84 -17.63
C ALA A 614 -28.89 12.59 -16.46
N ALA A 615 -28.27 12.61 -15.28
CA ALA A 615 -28.84 13.22 -14.07
C ALA A 615 -28.92 14.76 -14.13
N ALA A 616 -28.12 15.41 -14.99
CA ALA A 616 -28.11 16.88 -15.12
C ALA A 616 -29.41 17.44 -15.74
N GLY A 617 -30.09 16.68 -16.60
CA GLY A 617 -31.31 17.10 -17.29
C GLY A 617 -32.58 17.02 -16.43
N ALA A 618 -32.67 16.01 -15.56
CA ALA A 618 -33.81 15.84 -14.66
C ALA A 618 -33.79 16.86 -13.51
N VAL A 619 -32.60 17.16 -12.96
CA VAL A 619 -32.44 18.12 -11.86
C VAL A 619 -32.67 19.58 -12.32
N ARG A 620 -32.34 19.92 -13.58
CA ARG A 620 -32.68 21.25 -14.15
C ARG A 620 -34.20 21.49 -14.24
N ARG A 621 -35.00 20.45 -14.45
CA ARG A 621 -36.47 20.56 -14.46
C ARG A 621 -37.03 20.73 -13.05
N ALA A 622 -36.47 20.06 -12.06
CA ALA A 622 -36.84 20.25 -10.65
C ALA A 622 -36.46 21.65 -10.12
N ALA A 623 -35.30 22.20 -10.52
CA ALA A 623 -34.86 23.54 -10.11
C ALA A 623 -35.73 24.67 -10.69
N ARG A 624 -36.33 24.49 -11.88
CA ARG A 624 -37.32 25.43 -12.44
C ARG A 624 -38.68 25.41 -11.72
N LEU A 625 -39.02 24.31 -11.05
CA LEU A 625 -40.27 24.19 -10.28
C LEU A 625 -40.17 24.79 -8.87
N VAL A 626 -38.95 25.06 -8.38
CA VAL A 626 -38.72 25.66 -7.05
C VAL A 626 -38.36 27.15 -7.16
N GLY A 627 -38.05 27.65 -8.36
CA GLY A 627 -37.73 29.05 -8.62
C GLY A 627 -38.72 29.73 -9.55
N GLY A 628 -39.76 30.32 -8.98
CA GLY A 628 -40.53 31.41 -9.60
C GLY A 628 -42.05 31.32 -9.44
N ASP A 629 -42.61 32.15 -8.57
CA ASP A 629 -43.37 33.33 -9.03
C ASP A 629 -43.58 34.30 -7.85
N ASP A 630 -42.85 35.41 -7.87
CA ASP A 630 -43.32 36.69 -7.32
C ASP A 630 -42.98 37.75 -8.37
N ARG A 631 -44.03 38.44 -8.81
CA ARG A 631 -44.00 39.57 -9.74
C ARG A 631 -43.53 40.85 -9.06
#